data_AF-A0A936A4N5-F1
#
_entry.id   AF-A0A936A4N5-F1
#
_cell.length_a   1.000
_cell.length_b   1.000
_cell.length_c   1.000
_cell.angle_alpha   90.00
_cell.angle_beta   90.00
_cell.angle_gamma   90.00
#
_symmetry.space_group_name_H-M   'P 1'
#
loop_
_entity.id
_entity.type
_entity.pdbx_description
1 polymer ?
#
loop_
_entity_poly.entity_id
_entity_poly.type
_entity_poly.pdbx_seq_one_letter_code
_entity_poly.pdbx_strand_id
1 'polypeptide(L)'
;MRMATPEVDLKAPASNISLGLNVPEDRWTISASGPRLGPAVLYWGELLAMILIALALSRSARTSLKLHDWLLLGIGFSTVSWFALFVFAAWLFLIDWRKRLHHEGWYWRFDLLQMAFVMLTLAALISLFAALQTGLVGQPDLHVISRGWGAGDLKWFDDLSDSVLPQGHAVTLPIWLYRALMLAWAFWMAWSLVRWSRNALSAFMQGGVWQPVFAPRAPVAAPMPAPAEAPAVDAAATSVETVTEAPELPNQAELPLPPEEPKQ
;
A
#
# COMPACT_ATOMS: atom_id res chain seq x y z
N MET A 1 16.11 27.81 13.26
CA MET A 1 17.21 28.77 13.48
C MET A 1 17.89 29.00 12.15
N ARG A 2 18.24 30.24 11.79
CA ARG A 2 18.93 30.55 10.53
C ARG A 2 20.43 30.59 10.78
N MET A 3 21.22 29.95 9.93
CA MET A 3 22.67 30.05 9.88
C MET A 3 23.05 30.75 8.58
N ALA A 4 24.08 31.60 8.63
CA ALA A 4 24.59 32.30 7.46
C ALA A 4 26.11 32.37 7.51
N THR A 5 26.75 32.40 6.35
CA THR A 5 28.16 32.79 6.26
C THR A 5 28.32 34.27 6.65
N PRO A 6 29.45 34.67 7.25
CA PRO A 6 29.66 36.04 7.68
C PRO A 6 29.63 37.01 6.49
N GLU A 7 29.18 38.23 6.75
CA GLU A 7 29.33 39.33 5.81
C GLU A 7 30.78 39.80 5.80
N VAL A 8 31.42 39.72 4.64
CA VAL A 8 32.82 40.13 4.48
C VAL A 8 32.91 41.04 3.26
N ASP A 9 33.33 42.28 3.50
CA ASP A 9 33.64 43.26 2.47
C ASP A 9 35.14 43.22 2.17
N LEU A 10 35.49 42.84 0.95
CA LEU A 10 36.86 42.80 0.46
C LEU A 10 37.34 44.17 -0.03
N LYS A 11 36.42 45.14 -0.18
CA LYS A 11 36.67 46.48 -0.75
C LYS A 11 37.37 46.44 -2.12
N ALA A 12 37.26 45.31 -2.81
CA ALA A 12 37.88 45.03 -4.10
C ALA A 12 37.07 43.93 -4.81
N PRO A 13 37.08 43.91 -6.16
CA PRO A 13 36.43 42.85 -6.92
C PRO A 13 37.13 41.51 -6.66
N ALA A 14 36.33 40.46 -6.51
CA ALA A 14 36.78 39.10 -6.30
C ALA A 14 36.11 38.15 -7.31
N SER A 15 36.85 37.12 -7.72
CA SER A 15 36.35 36.06 -8.58
C SER A 15 36.65 34.69 -8.00
N ASN A 16 36.00 33.65 -8.52
CA ASN A 16 36.13 32.27 -8.03
C ASN A 16 35.89 32.14 -6.52
N ILE A 17 34.72 32.61 -6.08
CA ILE A 17 34.35 32.64 -4.67
C ILE A 17 33.73 31.30 -4.29
N SER A 18 34.34 30.64 -3.30
CA SER A 18 33.78 29.43 -2.70
C SER A 18 33.43 29.70 -1.24
N LEU A 19 32.19 29.36 -0.88
CA LEU A 19 31.64 29.56 0.46
C LEU A 19 31.35 28.18 1.05
N GLY A 20 31.79 27.95 2.28
CA GLY A 20 31.52 26.72 3.02
C GLY A 20 30.82 27.03 4.35
N LEU A 21 29.75 26.31 4.63
CA LEU A 21 29.09 26.31 5.94
C LEU A 21 29.04 24.87 6.46
N ASN A 22 29.72 24.62 7.57
CA ASN A 22 29.66 23.35 8.27
C ASN A 22 28.49 23.39 9.26
N VAL A 23 27.47 22.56 9.02
CA VAL A 23 26.32 22.39 9.90
C VAL A 23 26.63 21.29 10.91
N PRO A 24 26.53 21.58 12.23
CA PRO A 24 26.69 20.56 13.27
C PRO A 24 25.75 19.36 13.11
N GLU A 25 26.21 18.17 13.51
CA GLU A 25 25.45 16.92 13.39
C GLU A 25 24.18 16.86 14.26
N ASP A 26 24.05 17.71 15.28
CA ASP A 26 22.85 17.82 16.13
C ASP A 26 21.73 18.65 15.48
N ARG A 27 21.90 19.00 14.20
CA ARG A 27 20.97 19.85 13.46
C ARG A 27 20.51 19.22 12.17
N TRP A 28 19.24 19.42 11.90
CA TRP A 28 18.57 18.98 10.69
C TRP A 28 18.44 20.15 9.71
N THR A 29 19.14 20.07 8.57
CA THR A 29 19.15 21.12 7.53
C THR A 29 17.92 21.01 6.64
N ILE A 30 16.99 21.95 6.75
CA ILE A 30 15.70 21.90 6.04
C ILE A 30 15.79 22.50 4.64
N SER A 31 16.55 23.59 4.51
CA SER A 31 16.75 24.29 3.25
C SER A 31 18.09 24.99 3.27
N ALA A 32 18.79 24.96 2.15
CA ALA A 32 19.98 25.75 1.89
C ALA A 32 19.71 26.66 0.69
N SER A 33 20.08 27.93 0.80
CA SER A 33 19.90 28.95 -0.22
C SER A 33 21.16 29.79 -0.32
N GLY A 34 21.53 30.22 -1.51
CA GLY A 34 22.75 31.02 -1.69
C GLY A 34 22.89 31.52 -3.12
N PRO A 35 24.09 31.98 -3.51
CA PRO A 35 24.23 33.02 -4.54
C PRO A 35 23.90 32.57 -5.96
N ARG A 36 24.58 31.54 -6.48
CA ARG A 36 24.37 31.03 -7.84
C ARG A 36 24.36 29.52 -7.92
N LEU A 37 25.42 28.87 -7.45
CA LEU A 37 25.53 27.42 -7.43
C LEU A 37 25.63 26.96 -5.99
N GLY A 38 24.64 26.21 -5.50
CA GLY A 38 24.55 25.85 -4.09
C GLY A 38 24.06 24.43 -3.84
N PRO A 39 24.04 24.02 -2.56
CA PRO A 39 23.46 22.75 -2.16
C PRO A 39 21.96 22.76 -2.43
N ALA A 40 21.45 21.66 -2.98
CA ALA A 40 20.03 21.47 -3.21
C ALA A 40 19.49 20.42 -2.24
N VAL A 41 18.38 20.74 -1.57
CA VAL A 41 17.64 19.79 -0.74
C VAL A 41 16.56 19.14 -1.61
N LEU A 42 16.87 17.98 -2.20
CA LEU A 42 16.00 17.33 -3.19
C LEU A 42 14.71 16.79 -2.57
N TYR A 43 14.73 16.49 -1.27
CA TYR A 43 13.59 15.94 -0.54
C TYR A 43 12.28 16.69 -0.77
N TRP A 44 12.28 18.01 -0.92
CA TRP A 44 11.03 18.75 -1.15
C TRP A 44 10.38 18.44 -2.50
N GLY A 45 11.18 18.26 -3.55
CA GLY A 45 10.69 17.82 -4.86
C GLY A 45 10.22 16.37 -4.83
N GLU A 46 10.97 15.51 -4.14
CA GLU A 46 10.62 14.11 -3.91
C GLU A 46 9.31 13.98 -3.09
N LEU A 47 9.14 14.79 -2.05
CA LEU A 47 7.95 14.86 -1.22
C LEU A 47 6.73 15.30 -2.05
N LEU A 48 6.90 16.30 -2.92
CA LEU A 48 5.84 16.73 -3.82
C LEU A 48 5.43 15.59 -4.78
N ALA A 49 6.39 14.90 -5.39
CA ALA A 49 6.13 13.75 -6.24
C ALA A 49 5.41 12.62 -5.47
N MET A 50 5.85 12.35 -4.23
CA MET A 50 5.22 11.39 -3.33
C MET A 50 3.77 11.76 -3.01
N ILE A 51 3.47 13.04 -2.74
CA ILE A 51 2.09 13.52 -2.52
C ILE A 51 1.21 13.25 -3.74
N LEU A 52 1.72 13.50 -4.96
CA LEU A 52 0.98 13.23 -6.20
C LEU A 52 0.71 11.73 -6.38
N ILE A 53 1.71 10.88 -6.08
CA ILE A 53 1.57 9.42 -6.13
C ILE A 53 0.55 8.94 -5.09
N ALA A 54 0.60 9.46 -3.86
CA ALA A 54 -0.36 9.16 -2.80
C ALA A 54 -1.79 9.55 -3.18
N LEU A 55 -1.97 10.72 -3.82
CA LEU A 55 -3.25 11.16 -4.37
C LEU A 55 -3.76 10.18 -5.43
N ALA A 56 -2.92 9.79 -6.40
CA ALA A 56 -3.29 8.83 -7.43
C ALA A 56 -3.67 7.46 -6.85
N LEU A 57 -2.88 6.94 -5.89
CA LEU A 57 -3.13 5.66 -5.22
C LEU A 57 -4.44 5.69 -4.42
N SER A 58 -4.71 6.78 -3.69
CA SER A 58 -5.93 6.92 -2.88
C SER A 58 -7.21 6.92 -3.74
N ARG A 59 -7.12 7.36 -5.00
CA ARG A 59 -8.27 7.38 -5.93
C ARG A 59 -8.45 6.07 -6.69
N SER A 60 -7.47 5.17 -6.69
CA SER A 60 -7.45 3.95 -7.51
C SER A 60 -8.51 2.92 -7.08
N ALA A 61 -9.19 3.07 -5.93
CA ALA A 61 -10.17 2.13 -5.34
C ALA A 61 -9.66 0.68 -5.13
N ARG A 62 -8.40 0.41 -5.51
CA ARG A 62 -7.73 -0.89 -5.38
C ARG A 62 -7.25 -1.17 -3.96
N THR A 63 -7.01 -0.13 -3.17
CA THR A 63 -6.55 -0.26 -1.77
C THR A 63 -7.57 0.32 -0.81
N SER A 64 -7.69 -0.27 0.37
CA SER A 64 -8.59 0.22 1.44
C SER A 64 -8.03 1.42 2.21
N LEU A 65 -6.82 1.86 1.85
CA LEU A 65 -6.07 2.93 2.51
C LEU A 65 -6.57 4.31 2.10
N LYS A 66 -6.71 5.20 3.08
CA LYS A 66 -7.08 6.61 2.83
C LYS A 66 -5.85 7.39 2.37
N LEU A 67 -6.08 8.57 1.81
CA LEU A 67 -5.01 9.50 1.43
C LEU A 67 -4.04 9.77 2.59
N HIS A 68 -4.56 10.00 3.80
CA HIS A 68 -3.75 10.25 4.98
C HIS A 68 -2.83 9.07 5.32
N ASP A 69 -3.30 7.82 5.16
CA ASP A 69 -2.46 6.64 5.42
C ASP A 69 -1.30 6.60 4.42
N TRP A 70 -1.56 6.88 3.14
CA TRP A 70 -0.52 6.94 2.10
C TRP A 70 0.47 8.08 2.32
N LEU A 71 0.01 9.25 2.72
CA LEU A 71 0.86 10.40 3.03
C LEU A 71 1.74 10.13 4.25
N LEU A 72 1.18 9.58 5.33
CA LEU A 72 1.95 9.22 6.52
C LEU A 72 2.98 8.14 6.22
N LEU A 73 2.62 7.11 5.45
CA LEU A 73 3.56 6.10 4.96
C LEU A 73 4.68 6.72 4.14
N GLY A 74 4.33 7.54 3.15
CA GLY A 74 5.29 8.19 2.27
C GLY A 74 6.23 9.11 3.03
N ILE A 75 5.72 9.97 3.91
CA ILE A 75 6.53 10.90 4.72
C ILE A 75 7.52 10.13 5.59
N GLY A 76 7.07 9.14 6.37
CA GLY A 76 7.98 8.44 7.27
C GLY A 76 9.05 7.64 6.53
N PHE A 77 8.65 6.80 5.58
CA PHE A 77 9.63 5.99 4.86
C PHE A 77 10.50 6.80 3.90
N SER A 78 10.01 7.89 3.28
CA SER A 78 10.85 8.71 2.37
C SER A 78 12.04 9.37 3.07
N THR A 79 11.91 9.68 4.36
CA THR A 79 13.03 10.24 5.16
C THR A 79 14.11 9.22 5.52
N VAL A 80 13.85 7.93 5.27
CA VAL A 80 14.71 6.83 5.71
C VAL A 80 15.14 5.93 4.55
N SER A 81 14.19 5.42 3.77
CA SER A 81 14.45 4.55 2.63
C SER A 81 13.23 4.44 1.71
N TRP A 82 13.42 4.88 0.46
CA TRP A 82 12.47 4.67 -0.64
C TRP A 82 12.23 3.18 -0.93
N PHE A 83 13.27 2.36 -0.85
CA PHE A 83 13.14 0.92 -1.09
C PHE A 83 12.19 0.27 -0.07
N ALA A 84 12.34 0.61 1.21
CA ALA A 84 11.47 0.10 2.27
C ALA A 84 10.01 0.54 2.05
N LEU A 85 9.77 1.78 1.61
CA LEU A 85 8.44 2.26 1.22
C LEU A 85 7.81 1.36 0.15
N PHE A 86 8.53 1.06 -0.94
CA PHE A 86 7.98 0.28 -2.04
C PHE A 86 7.66 -1.16 -1.62
N VAL A 87 8.56 -1.82 -0.87
CA VAL A 87 8.31 -3.17 -0.35
C VAL A 87 7.07 -3.19 0.55
N PHE A 88 6.96 -2.22 1.45
CA PHE A 88 5.83 -2.14 2.37
C PHE A 88 4.52 -1.80 1.65
N ALA A 89 4.55 -0.87 0.69
CA ALA A 89 3.40 -0.52 -0.14
C ALA A 89 2.93 -1.72 -0.98
N ALA A 90 3.86 -2.49 -1.57
CA ALA A 90 3.56 -3.71 -2.31
C ALA A 90 2.89 -4.76 -1.40
N TRP A 91 3.36 -4.91 -0.16
CA TRP A 91 2.73 -5.78 0.83
C TRP A 91 1.29 -5.37 1.14
N LEU A 92 1.03 -4.08 1.40
CA LEU A 92 -0.32 -3.58 1.62
C LEU A 92 -1.24 -3.83 0.42
N PHE A 93 -0.73 -3.58 -0.78
CA PHE A 93 -1.46 -3.85 -2.02
C PHE A 93 -1.76 -5.35 -2.17
N LEU A 94 -0.81 -6.22 -1.83
CA LEU A 94 -0.97 -7.66 -1.90
C LEU A 94 -2.07 -8.16 -0.95
N ILE A 95 -2.22 -7.56 0.24
CA ILE A 95 -3.32 -7.89 1.17
C ILE A 95 -4.69 -7.63 0.53
N ASP A 96 -4.92 -6.42 0.01
CA ASP A 96 -6.19 -6.05 -0.62
C ASP A 96 -6.44 -6.84 -1.91
N TRP A 97 -5.39 -7.09 -2.71
CA TRP A 97 -5.47 -7.90 -3.93
C TRP A 97 -5.84 -9.35 -3.60
N ARG A 98 -5.20 -9.95 -2.58
CA ARG A 98 -5.45 -11.33 -2.17
C ARG A 98 -6.89 -11.55 -1.71
N LYS A 99 -7.52 -10.54 -1.11
CA LYS A 99 -8.93 -10.57 -0.70
C LYS A 99 -9.93 -10.64 -1.84
N ARG A 100 -9.57 -10.08 -3.00
CA ARG A 100 -10.41 -9.97 -4.20
C ARG A 100 -10.23 -11.12 -5.19
N LEU A 101 -9.15 -11.88 -5.05
CA LEU A 101 -8.88 -13.04 -5.89
C LEU A 101 -9.82 -14.20 -5.53
N HIS A 102 -10.82 -14.42 -6.38
CA HIS A 102 -11.55 -15.68 -6.44
C HIS A 102 -10.66 -16.71 -7.14
N HIS A 103 -10.32 -17.78 -6.44
CA HIS A 103 -9.46 -18.83 -7.00
C HIS A 103 -10.32 -19.84 -7.75
N GLU A 104 -10.30 -19.73 -9.08
CA GLU A 104 -10.71 -20.78 -10.00
C GLU A 104 -9.47 -21.15 -10.83
N GLY A 105 -8.85 -22.31 -10.53
CA GLY A 105 -7.62 -22.71 -11.20
C GLY A 105 -6.84 -23.82 -10.49
N TRP A 106 -5.64 -24.08 -11.01
CA TRP A 106 -4.77 -25.18 -10.58
C TRP A 106 -4.11 -24.91 -9.20
N TYR A 107 -4.17 -25.89 -8.31
CA TYR A 107 -3.64 -25.88 -6.93
C TYR A 107 -2.22 -25.29 -6.74
N TRP A 108 -1.24 -25.56 -7.62
CA TRP A 108 0.13 -25.03 -7.47
C TRP A 108 0.23 -23.50 -7.54
N ARG A 109 -0.69 -22.84 -8.26
CA ARG A 109 -0.71 -21.37 -8.36
C ARG A 109 -1.10 -20.73 -7.04
N PHE A 110 -1.99 -21.41 -6.29
CA PHE A 110 -2.40 -20.99 -4.96
C PHE A 110 -1.23 -21.09 -3.97
N ASP A 111 -0.51 -22.23 -3.97
CA ASP A 111 0.64 -22.43 -3.08
C ASP A 111 1.78 -21.44 -3.40
N LEU A 112 2.04 -21.17 -4.69
CA LEU A 112 3.04 -20.17 -5.10
C LEU A 112 2.65 -18.75 -4.66
N LEU A 113 1.37 -18.40 -4.76
CA LEU A 113 0.85 -17.12 -4.27
C LEU A 113 0.97 -17.01 -2.74
N GLN A 114 0.69 -18.09 -2.00
CA GLN A 114 0.86 -18.13 -0.55
C GLN A 114 2.31 -18.00 -0.13
N MET A 115 3.23 -18.68 -0.82
CA MET A 115 4.66 -18.53 -0.60
C MET A 115 5.10 -17.08 -0.84
N ALA A 116 4.69 -16.50 -1.96
CA ALA A 116 4.98 -15.10 -2.28
C ALA A 116 4.41 -14.13 -1.22
N PHE A 117 3.21 -14.41 -0.71
CA PHE A 117 2.58 -13.63 0.36
C PHE A 117 3.37 -13.68 1.67
N VAL A 118 3.82 -14.87 2.08
CA VAL A 118 4.64 -15.06 3.29
C VAL A 118 5.98 -14.35 3.14
N MET A 119 6.65 -14.54 1.99
CA MET A 119 7.94 -13.90 1.70
C MET A 119 7.83 -12.37 1.69
N LEU A 120 6.80 -11.82 1.05
CA LEU A 120 6.59 -10.37 1.02
C LEU A 120 6.22 -9.82 2.41
N THR A 121 5.46 -10.58 3.22
CA THR A 121 5.17 -10.21 4.60
C THR A 121 6.45 -10.13 5.43
N LEU A 122 7.33 -11.13 5.31
CA LEU A 122 8.61 -11.12 6.00
C LEU A 122 9.48 -9.94 5.54
N ALA A 123 9.56 -9.70 4.24
CA ALA A 123 10.29 -8.57 3.67
C ALA A 123 9.77 -7.22 4.18
N ALA A 124 8.44 -7.06 4.29
CA ALA A 124 7.81 -5.85 4.81
C ALA A 124 8.08 -5.63 6.30
N LEU A 125 8.13 -6.70 7.10
CA LEU A 125 8.48 -6.59 8.53
C LEU A 125 9.95 -6.23 8.73
N ILE A 126 10.86 -6.84 7.95
CA ILE A 126 12.28 -6.52 7.96
C ILE A 126 12.50 -5.08 7.51
N SER A 127 11.84 -4.64 6.44
CA SER A 127 11.98 -3.27 5.93
C SER A 127 11.45 -2.23 6.91
N LEU A 128 10.33 -2.52 7.60
CA LEU A 128 9.79 -1.67 8.65
C LEU A 128 10.75 -1.57 9.84
N PHE A 129 11.32 -2.69 10.28
CA PHE A 129 12.29 -2.71 11.38
C PHE A 129 13.55 -1.91 11.03
N ALA A 130 14.10 -2.12 9.83
CA ALA A 130 15.25 -1.36 9.33
C ALA A 130 14.94 0.14 9.25
N ALA A 131 13.74 0.51 8.77
CA ALA A 131 13.31 1.91 8.70
C ALA A 131 13.17 2.54 10.09
N LEU A 132 12.68 1.80 11.09
CA LEU A 132 12.60 2.28 12.48
C LEU A 132 13.98 2.50 13.10
N GLN A 133 14.91 1.55 12.89
CA GLN A 133 16.28 1.66 13.40
C GLN A 133 17.00 2.87 12.81
N THR A 134 16.99 2.99 11.48
CA THR A 134 17.63 4.12 10.79
C THR A 134 16.95 5.44 11.12
N GLY A 135 15.62 5.46 11.23
CA GLY A 135 14.88 6.67 11.52
C GLY A 135 15.10 7.22 12.94
N LEU A 136 15.18 6.35 13.96
CA LEU A 136 15.34 6.79 15.36
C LEU A 136 16.80 7.09 15.75
N VAL A 137 17.75 6.30 15.24
CA VAL A 137 19.17 6.40 15.60
C VAL A 137 19.96 7.22 14.60
N GLY A 138 19.56 7.22 13.32
CA GLY A 138 20.27 7.86 12.22
C GLY A 138 19.94 9.34 12.03
N GLN A 139 20.62 9.94 11.06
CA GLN A 139 20.32 11.27 10.53
C GLN A 139 19.28 11.14 9.41
N PRO A 140 18.30 12.06 9.32
CA PRO A 140 17.31 12.05 8.25
C PRO A 140 17.99 12.20 6.89
N ASP A 141 17.61 11.36 5.94
CA ASP A 141 18.06 11.52 4.57
C ASP A 141 17.15 12.52 3.86
N LEU A 142 17.69 13.72 3.64
CA LEU A 142 17.03 14.75 2.84
C LEU A 142 17.56 14.82 1.40
N HIS A 143 18.42 13.87 0.99
CA HIS A 143 19.16 13.92 -0.26
C HIS A 143 19.75 15.32 -0.51
N VAL A 144 20.54 15.80 0.45
CA VAL A 144 21.25 17.07 0.29
C VAL A 144 22.42 16.83 -0.64
N ILE A 145 22.27 17.23 -1.90
CA ILE A 145 23.36 17.21 -2.87
C ILE A 145 24.16 18.48 -2.68
N SER A 146 25.40 18.34 -2.21
CA SER A 146 26.36 19.43 -2.09
C SER A 146 27.67 19.06 -2.80
N ARG A 147 28.50 20.07 -3.12
CA ARG A 147 29.86 19.86 -3.64
C ARG A 147 30.86 19.44 -2.55
N GLY A 148 30.37 19.20 -1.33
CA GLY A 148 31.14 18.82 -0.15
C GLY A 148 31.24 17.31 0.06
N TRP A 149 31.75 16.93 1.22
CA TRP A 149 32.00 15.52 1.59
C TRP A 149 30.82 14.88 2.36
N GLY A 150 29.69 15.58 2.52
CA GLY A 150 28.52 15.07 3.22
C GLY A 150 27.41 16.11 3.41
N ALA A 151 26.28 15.68 3.98
CA ALA A 151 25.07 16.50 4.14
C ALA A 151 25.24 17.74 5.03
N GLY A 152 26.24 17.73 5.93
CA GLY A 152 26.59 18.86 6.79
C GLY A 152 27.56 19.88 6.16
N ASP A 153 28.22 19.54 5.04
CA ASP A 153 29.17 20.42 4.34
C ASP A 153 28.47 21.13 3.18
N LEU A 154 27.85 22.28 3.49
CA LEU A 154 27.12 23.07 2.51
C LEU A 154 28.11 24.00 1.79
N LYS A 155 28.28 23.77 0.48
CA LYS A 155 29.17 24.58 -0.36
C LYS A 155 28.41 25.33 -1.42
N TRP A 156 28.69 26.62 -1.51
CA TRP A 156 28.24 27.49 -2.59
C TRP A 156 29.42 28.00 -3.40
N PHE A 157 29.15 28.28 -4.67
CA PHE A 157 30.09 28.89 -5.59
C PHE A 157 29.45 30.08 -6.29
N ASP A 158 30.21 31.16 -6.36
CA ASP A 158 29.90 32.32 -7.19
C ASP A 158 31.15 32.74 -7.97
N ASP A 159 30.95 33.20 -9.19
CA ASP A 159 32.05 33.48 -10.12
C ASP A 159 32.60 34.89 -9.92
N LEU A 160 31.75 35.84 -9.51
CA LEU A 160 32.07 37.27 -9.46
C LEU A 160 31.43 37.93 -8.25
N SER A 161 32.15 38.87 -7.64
CA SER A 161 31.68 39.79 -6.60
C SER A 161 32.39 41.13 -6.74
N ASP A 162 31.65 42.23 -6.62
CA ASP A 162 32.20 43.56 -6.81
C ASP A 162 32.97 44.08 -5.58
N SER A 163 32.48 43.81 -4.37
CA SER A 163 33.11 44.27 -3.12
C SER A 163 32.72 43.41 -1.91
N VAL A 164 31.42 43.22 -1.69
CA VAL A 164 30.89 42.40 -0.60
C VAL A 164 30.71 40.96 -1.05
N LEU A 165 31.34 40.02 -0.34
CA LEU A 165 31.20 38.60 -0.63
C LEU A 165 29.73 38.15 -0.48
N PRO A 166 29.23 37.33 -1.41
CA PRO A 166 27.86 36.85 -1.34
C PRO A 166 27.69 35.86 -0.18
N GLN A 167 26.49 35.79 0.40
CA GLN A 167 26.23 34.98 1.59
C GLN A 167 25.48 33.68 1.26
N GLY A 168 25.90 32.58 1.89
CA GLY A 168 25.14 31.35 1.95
C GLY A 168 24.27 31.32 3.20
N HIS A 169 23.01 30.91 3.07
CA HIS A 169 22.06 30.77 4.16
C HIS A 169 21.56 29.32 4.28
N ALA A 170 21.42 28.85 5.51
CA ALA A 170 20.82 27.56 5.82
C ALA A 170 19.76 27.70 6.91
N VAL A 171 18.61 27.05 6.73
CA VAL A 171 17.58 26.92 7.76
C VAL A 171 17.74 25.56 8.40
N THR A 172 18.02 25.56 9.70
CA THR A 172 18.20 24.32 10.48
C THR A 172 17.20 24.23 11.62
N LEU A 173 16.80 23.00 11.93
CA LEU A 173 15.98 22.65 13.10
C LEU A 173 16.79 21.77 14.06
N PRO A 174 16.51 21.80 15.37
CA PRO A 174 17.11 20.87 16.31
C PRO A 174 16.76 19.42 15.95
N ILE A 175 17.74 18.51 16.06
CA ILE A 175 17.53 17.09 15.71
C ILE A 175 16.43 16.40 16.54
N TRP A 176 16.14 16.89 17.76
CA TRP A 176 15.08 16.33 18.59
C TRP A 176 13.70 16.45 17.94
N LEU A 177 13.46 17.50 17.14
CA LEU A 177 12.17 17.70 16.49
C LEU A 177 11.92 16.61 15.44
N TYR A 178 12.96 16.27 14.66
CA TYR A 178 12.91 15.12 13.77
C TYR A 178 12.64 13.83 14.54
N ARG A 179 13.35 13.57 15.65
CA ARG A 179 13.13 12.37 16.47
C ARG A 179 11.72 12.29 17.04
N ALA A 180 11.15 13.42 17.48
CA ALA A 180 9.77 13.49 17.96
C ALA A 180 8.76 13.19 16.84
N LEU A 181 8.99 13.71 15.63
CA LEU A 181 8.17 13.39 14.45
C LEU A 181 8.29 11.90 14.09
N MET A 182 9.48 11.33 14.11
CA MET A 182 9.70 9.92 13.82
C MET A 182 9.07 9.01 14.89
N LEU A 183 9.09 9.41 16.16
CA LEU A 183 8.39 8.70 17.23
C LEU A 183 6.87 8.77 17.07
N ALA A 184 6.32 9.94 16.76
CA ALA A 184 4.89 10.08 16.48
C ALA A 184 4.47 9.23 15.28
N TRP A 185 5.30 9.19 14.24
CA TRP A 185 5.11 8.34 13.08
C TRP A 185 5.19 6.85 13.44
N ALA A 186 6.19 6.44 14.23
CA ALA A 186 6.35 5.05 14.67
C ALA A 186 5.16 4.59 15.51
N PHE A 187 4.64 5.46 16.38
CA PHE A 187 3.43 5.20 17.15
C PHE A 187 2.21 5.01 16.24
N TRP A 188 2.01 5.91 15.28
CA TRP A 188 0.94 5.79 14.29
C TRP A 188 1.08 4.50 13.47
N MET A 189 2.30 4.15 13.05
CA MET A 189 2.59 2.91 12.32
C MET A 189 2.25 1.69 13.16
N ALA A 190 2.65 1.64 14.43
CA ALA A 190 2.34 0.52 15.32
C ALA A 190 0.83 0.32 15.45
N TRP A 191 0.06 1.40 15.65
CA TRP A 191 -1.40 1.32 15.69
C TRP A 191 -1.98 0.84 14.35
N SER A 192 -1.53 1.42 13.23
CA SER A 192 -2.04 1.07 11.90
C SER A 192 -1.69 -0.37 11.52
N LEU A 193 -0.52 -0.85 11.92
CA LEU A 193 -0.02 -2.20 11.67
C LEU A 193 -0.91 -3.26 12.32
N VAL A 194 -1.50 -3.01 13.49
CA VAL A 194 -2.46 -3.95 14.12
C VAL A 194 -3.70 -4.16 13.24
N ARG A 195 -4.21 -3.08 12.63
CA ARG A 195 -5.34 -3.19 11.69
C ARG A 195 -4.94 -3.95 10.43
N TRP A 196 -3.78 -3.62 9.86
CA TRP A 196 -3.30 -4.25 8.64
C TRP A 196 -2.89 -5.71 8.83
N SER A 197 -2.32 -6.09 9.98
CA SER A 197 -1.95 -7.48 10.28
C SER A 197 -3.19 -8.38 10.43
N ARG A 198 -4.26 -7.88 11.05
CA ARG A 198 -5.57 -8.57 11.08
C ARG A 198 -6.10 -8.78 9.66
N ASN A 199 -5.98 -7.77 8.81
CA ASN A 199 -6.37 -7.88 7.41
C ASN A 199 -5.48 -8.87 6.64
N ALA A 200 -4.17 -8.86 6.86
CA ALA A 200 -3.23 -9.80 6.26
C ALA A 200 -3.57 -11.24 6.64
N LEU A 201 -3.84 -11.49 7.93
CA LEU A 201 -4.22 -12.81 8.42
C LEU A 201 -5.54 -13.29 7.79
N SER A 202 -6.55 -12.42 7.73
CA SER A 202 -7.83 -12.75 7.09
C SER A 202 -7.65 -13.07 5.59
N ALA A 203 -6.76 -12.35 4.89
CA ALA A 203 -6.46 -12.58 3.48
C ALA A 203 -5.69 -13.89 3.26
N PHE A 204 -4.77 -14.20 4.17
CA PHE A 204 -3.97 -15.43 4.14
C PHE A 204 -4.82 -16.68 4.38
N MET A 205 -5.77 -16.62 5.31
CA MET A 205 -6.67 -17.73 5.65
C MET A 205 -7.79 -17.97 4.62
N GLN A 206 -8.00 -17.04 3.68
CA GLN A 206 -9.10 -17.13 2.72
C GLN A 206 -8.86 -18.23 1.68
N GLY A 207 -9.69 -19.27 1.68
CA GLY A 207 -9.57 -20.41 0.75
C GLY A 207 -8.62 -21.53 1.20
N GLY A 208 -8.26 -21.57 2.50
CA GLY A 208 -7.35 -22.55 3.08
C GLY A 208 -5.91 -22.06 3.19
N VAL A 209 -5.08 -22.74 3.99
CA VAL A 209 -3.68 -22.32 4.26
C VAL A 209 -2.67 -22.97 3.31
N TRP A 210 -2.98 -24.14 2.78
CA TRP A 210 -2.22 -24.83 1.72
C TRP A 210 -3.18 -25.75 0.99
N GLN A 211 -2.98 -25.97 -0.30
CA GLN A 211 -3.76 -26.97 -1.04
C GLN A 211 -3.04 -28.33 -1.02
N PRO A 212 -3.77 -29.45 -0.96
CA PRO A 212 -3.12 -30.75 -1.06
C PRO A 212 -2.50 -30.89 -2.46
N VAL A 213 -1.22 -31.23 -2.50
CA VAL A 213 -0.43 -31.42 -3.75
C VAL A 213 -1.08 -32.47 -4.68
N PHE A 214 -1.90 -33.36 -4.11
CA PHE A 214 -2.74 -34.31 -4.82
C PHE A 214 -4.22 -34.02 -4.50
N ALA A 215 -5.00 -33.66 -5.53
CA ALA A 215 -6.45 -33.63 -5.39
C ALA A 215 -6.95 -35.02 -4.95
N PRO A 216 -7.83 -35.14 -3.95
CA PRO A 216 -8.55 -36.39 -3.72
C PRO A 216 -9.20 -36.78 -5.04
N ARG A 217 -8.81 -37.93 -5.59
CA ARG A 217 -9.46 -38.49 -6.78
C ARG A 217 -10.95 -38.53 -6.44
N ALA A 218 -11.77 -37.83 -7.23
CA ALA A 218 -13.22 -37.86 -7.04
C ALA A 218 -13.62 -39.32 -6.82
N PRO A 219 -14.37 -39.65 -5.76
CA PRO A 219 -14.83 -41.01 -5.56
C PRO A 219 -15.46 -41.43 -6.88
N VAL A 220 -14.91 -42.46 -7.51
CA VAL A 220 -15.54 -43.07 -8.69
C VAL A 220 -16.96 -43.35 -8.22
N ALA A 221 -17.93 -42.63 -8.77
CA ALA A 221 -19.33 -42.86 -8.47
C ALA A 221 -19.53 -44.36 -8.68
N ALA A 222 -19.81 -45.08 -7.59
CA ALA A 222 -20.13 -46.49 -7.69
C ALA A 222 -21.19 -46.61 -8.79
N PRO A 223 -21.05 -47.53 -9.76
CA PRO A 223 -22.03 -47.68 -10.81
C PRO A 223 -23.41 -47.76 -10.16
N MET A 224 -24.27 -46.81 -10.49
CA MET A 224 -25.65 -46.83 -10.05
C MET A 224 -26.20 -48.21 -10.44
N PRO A 225 -26.76 -49.00 -9.50
CA PRO A 225 -27.34 -50.28 -9.87
C PRO A 225 -28.34 -50.03 -10.99
N ALA A 226 -28.18 -50.78 -12.09
CA ALA A 226 -29.02 -50.68 -13.26
C ALA A 226 -30.50 -50.74 -12.84
N PRO A 227 -31.40 -49.97 -13.49
CA PRO A 227 -32.82 -50.05 -13.18
C PRO A 227 -33.27 -51.51 -13.27
N ALA A 228 -33.82 -52.04 -12.18
CA ALA A 228 -34.41 -53.36 -12.18
C ALA A 228 -35.46 -53.41 -13.29
N GLU A 229 -35.27 -54.33 -14.22
CA GLU A 229 -36.17 -54.65 -15.31
C GLU A 229 -37.56 -54.90 -14.73
N ALA A 230 -38.51 -54.01 -15.01
CA ALA A 230 -39.90 -54.20 -14.63
C ALA A 230 -40.43 -55.45 -15.35
N PRO A 231 -41.13 -56.37 -14.66
CA PRO A 231 -41.64 -57.56 -15.31
C PRO A 231 -42.66 -57.14 -16.36
N ALA A 232 -42.49 -57.68 -17.58
CA ALA A 232 -43.43 -57.54 -18.67
C ALA A 232 -44.82 -58.03 -18.21
N VAL A 233 -45.77 -57.10 -18.13
CA VAL A 233 -47.18 -57.45 -17.96
C VAL A 233 -47.70 -57.88 -19.31
N ASP A 234 -47.92 -59.18 -19.43
CA ASP A 234 -48.46 -59.84 -20.61
C ASP A 234 -49.88 -59.33 -20.88
N ALA A 235 -50.08 -58.79 -22.08
CA ALA A 235 -51.35 -58.28 -22.55
C ALA A 235 -52.08 -59.39 -23.32
N ALA A 236 -52.95 -60.14 -22.65
CA ALA A 236 -53.94 -60.96 -23.34
C ALA A 236 -55.21 -61.15 -22.50
N ALA A 237 -56.31 -60.66 -23.06
CA ALA A 237 -57.70 -61.05 -22.84
C ALA A 237 -58.31 -60.79 -21.45
N THR A 238 -59.26 -59.85 -21.39
CA THR A 238 -60.70 -60.17 -21.42
C THR A 238 -61.50 -58.87 -21.49
N SER A 239 -62.42 -58.82 -22.45
CA SER A 239 -63.28 -57.69 -22.78
C SER A 239 -64.61 -57.78 -22.03
N VAL A 240 -65.18 -56.60 -21.72
CA VAL A 240 -66.62 -56.32 -21.49
C VAL A 240 -67.22 -56.80 -20.16
N GLU A 241 -67.60 -55.88 -19.27
CA GLU A 241 -69.01 -55.49 -19.09
C GLU A 241 -69.19 -54.20 -18.25
N THR A 242 -70.01 -53.33 -18.83
CA THR A 242 -70.64 -52.07 -18.38
C THR A 242 -71.23 -52.08 -16.97
N VAL A 243 -71.00 -51.00 -16.19
CA VAL A 243 -72.07 -50.32 -15.43
C VAL A 243 -71.81 -48.80 -15.38
N THR A 244 -72.79 -48.09 -15.92
CA THR A 244 -73.17 -46.68 -15.89
C THR A 244 -73.09 -46.01 -14.52
N GLU A 245 -72.45 -44.83 -14.41
CA GLU A 245 -73.05 -43.64 -13.76
C GLU A 245 -72.23 -42.36 -14.03
N ALA A 246 -72.92 -41.29 -14.40
CA ALA A 246 -72.48 -39.90 -14.46
C ALA A 246 -73.72 -39.04 -14.14
N PRO A 247 -73.64 -37.72 -13.90
CA PRO A 247 -72.49 -36.83 -13.67
C PRO A 247 -72.67 -35.93 -12.41
N GLU A 248 -71.65 -35.18 -11.98
CA GLU A 248 -71.84 -33.81 -11.45
C GLU A 248 -70.52 -33.04 -11.28
N LEU A 249 -70.36 -31.97 -12.07
CA LEU A 249 -69.58 -30.76 -11.81
C LEU A 249 -70.62 -29.64 -11.79
N PRO A 250 -70.53 -28.63 -10.89
CA PRO A 250 -69.59 -27.51 -11.10
C PRO A 250 -69.02 -26.99 -9.76
N ASN A 251 -67.94 -26.21 -9.69
CA ASN A 251 -68.06 -24.76 -9.87
C ASN A 251 -66.66 -24.11 -9.82
N GLN A 252 -66.34 -23.36 -10.88
CA GLN A 252 -65.30 -22.35 -10.88
C GLN A 252 -65.86 -21.11 -10.18
N ALA A 253 -65.14 -20.54 -9.22
CA ALA A 253 -65.47 -19.23 -8.67
C ALA A 253 -64.27 -18.29 -8.85
N GLU A 254 -64.58 -17.15 -9.45
CA GLU A 254 -63.72 -16.03 -9.80
C GLU A 254 -62.99 -15.36 -8.61
N LEU A 255 -61.75 -14.93 -8.92
CA LEU A 255 -60.97 -13.74 -8.52
C LEU A 255 -61.64 -12.65 -7.62
N PRO A 256 -60.87 -11.95 -6.75
CA PRO A 256 -60.14 -10.75 -7.22
C PRO A 256 -58.79 -10.39 -6.53
N LEU A 257 -57.88 -9.79 -7.32
CA LEU A 257 -56.83 -8.81 -6.92
C LEU A 257 -57.46 -7.41 -6.71
N PRO A 258 -56.78 -6.30 -6.28
CA PRO A 258 -55.61 -6.01 -5.44
C PRO A 258 -56.00 -4.98 -4.31
N PRO A 259 -55.14 -4.08 -3.73
CA PRO A 259 -54.54 -2.94 -4.45
C PRO A 259 -53.06 -2.64 -4.14
N GLU A 260 -52.43 -1.96 -5.09
CA GLU A 260 -51.15 -1.26 -4.98
C GLU A 260 -51.25 0.00 -4.09
N GLU A 261 -50.08 0.45 -3.59
CA GLU A 261 -49.60 1.85 -3.39
C GLU A 261 -48.95 2.09 -2.00
N PRO A 262 -48.10 3.14 -1.83
CA PRO A 262 -47.14 3.73 -2.75
C PRO A 262 -45.74 3.93 -2.10
N LYS A 263 -44.78 4.37 -2.93
CA LYS A 263 -43.45 4.85 -2.54
C LYS A 263 -43.51 6.08 -1.61
N GLN A 264 -42.61 6.10 -0.63
CA GLN A 264 -41.92 7.31 -0.16
C GLN A 264 -40.43 7.04 -0.09
#